data_AF-A0A9E3E816-F1
#
_entry.id   AF-A0A9E3E816-F1
#
_cell.length_a   1.000
_cell.length_b   1.000
_cell.length_c   1.000
_cell.angle_alpha   90.00
_cell.angle_beta   90.00
_cell.angle_gamma   90.00
#
_symmetry.space_group_name_H-M   'P 1'
#
loop_
_entity.id
_entity.type
_entity.pdbx_description
1 polymer ?
#
loop_
_entity_poly.entity_id
_entity_poly.type
_entity_poly.pdbx_seq_one_letter_code
_entity_poly.pdbx_strand_id
1 'polypeptide(L)'
;MFVRLNYIPRGSSAGAKARAFLGYIGERPGRDQEKAKRILFGHGGPLTPEQAEQLIREASANTYFWRLIISPDPATEDKEKTLDLWDLTQEAVLWLEKRLGTDGIPRDIPFIGAEHEHTDKRHIHAILLIKRQGREMLITPQILEEFRSVVAEKTRPMEIAREQLTGKEELIGQAIQIEKEEQEQVQTQAQTFVGAQYIPDPITGSGAMVGLGISLTCPECGSSTLVRRQNSKIYECRECGYALRLGVTIRHGRRKEAGRARSL
;
A
#
# COMPACT_ATOMS: atom_id res chain seq x y z
N MET A 1 -11.40 11.38 -12.53
CA MET A 1 -11.40 12.50 -11.57
C MET A 1 -12.34 13.59 -12.05
N PHE A 2 -13.28 14.03 -11.21
CA PHE A 2 -14.10 15.21 -11.47
C PHE A 2 -13.78 16.32 -10.48
N VAL A 3 -13.32 17.47 -11.00
CA VAL A 3 -13.03 18.66 -10.20
C VAL A 3 -13.74 19.87 -10.78
N ARG A 4 -14.50 20.56 -9.94
CA ARG A 4 -15.25 21.75 -10.32
C ARG A 4 -15.03 22.88 -9.32
N LEU A 5 -14.56 24.02 -9.81
CA LEU A 5 -14.37 25.24 -9.02
C LEU A 5 -15.23 26.36 -9.63
N ASN A 6 -16.31 26.76 -8.94
CA ASN A 6 -17.23 27.79 -9.42
C ASN A 6 -17.24 29.01 -8.52
N TYR A 7 -17.24 30.19 -9.11
CA TYR A 7 -17.41 31.43 -8.38
C TYR A 7 -18.85 31.59 -7.85
N ILE A 8 -19.01 32.01 -6.59
CA ILE A 8 -20.30 32.48 -6.06
C ILE A 8 -20.42 33.97 -6.42
N PRO A 9 -21.36 34.38 -7.29
CA PRO A 9 -21.43 35.75 -7.80
C PRO A 9 -21.44 36.82 -6.70
N ARG A 10 -20.66 37.90 -6.92
CA ARG A 10 -20.55 39.06 -6.01
C ARG A 10 -21.91 39.71 -5.79
N GLY A 11 -22.08 40.32 -4.61
CA GLY A 11 -23.19 41.19 -4.28
C GLY A 11 -23.43 41.23 -2.78
N SER A 12 -24.44 42.01 -2.36
CA SER A 12 -24.91 42.05 -0.96
C SER A 12 -25.27 40.68 -0.41
N SER A 13 -25.59 39.72 -1.28
CA SER A 13 -25.97 38.35 -0.93
C SER A 13 -24.85 37.32 -1.01
N ALA A 14 -23.61 37.67 -1.37
CA ALA A 14 -22.55 36.67 -1.55
C ALA A 14 -22.28 35.85 -0.28
N GLY A 15 -22.16 36.53 0.88
CA GLY A 15 -22.03 35.86 2.18
C GLY A 15 -23.27 35.03 2.56
N ALA A 16 -24.47 35.51 2.23
CA ALA A 16 -25.71 34.76 2.44
C ALA A 16 -25.77 33.48 1.59
N LYS A 17 -25.34 33.55 0.31
CA LYS A 17 -25.23 32.39 -0.59
C LYS A 17 -24.17 31.39 -0.13
N ALA A 18 -23.06 31.87 0.43
CA ALA A 18 -22.03 31.03 1.03
C ALA A 18 -22.58 30.31 2.28
N ARG A 19 -23.29 31.01 3.18
CA ARG A 19 -23.96 30.39 4.34
C ARG A 19 -25.05 29.39 3.94
N ALA A 20 -25.87 29.71 2.93
CA ALA A 20 -26.87 28.77 2.42
C ALA A 20 -26.22 27.48 1.88
N PHE A 21 -25.09 27.63 1.19
CA PHE A 21 -24.31 26.48 0.75
C PHE A 21 -23.63 25.75 1.91
N LEU A 22 -23.15 26.45 2.95
CA LEU A 22 -22.65 25.85 4.18
C LEU A 22 -23.71 24.96 4.85
N GLY A 23 -24.94 25.47 4.97
CA GLY A 23 -26.08 24.69 5.49
C GLY A 23 -26.34 23.44 4.64
N TYR A 24 -26.31 23.57 3.31
CA TYR A 24 -26.46 22.43 2.40
C TYR A 24 -25.36 21.36 2.58
N ILE A 25 -24.10 21.77 2.69
CA ILE A 25 -22.99 20.81 2.80
C ILE A 25 -22.90 20.19 4.19
N GLY A 26 -23.27 20.94 5.24
CA GLY A 26 -23.21 20.50 6.63
C GLY A 26 -24.41 19.67 7.10
N GLU A 27 -25.56 19.79 6.44
CA GLU A 27 -26.79 19.08 6.84
C GLU A 27 -27.15 17.96 5.87
N ARG A 28 -27.40 16.75 6.37
CA ARG A 28 -28.10 15.70 5.63
C ARG A 28 -29.56 15.64 6.12
N PRO A 29 -30.57 15.78 5.24
CA PRO A 29 -31.93 15.46 5.64
C PRO A 29 -32.01 13.96 5.95
N GLY A 30 -32.23 13.63 7.23
CA GLY A 30 -32.46 12.25 7.67
C GLY A 30 -33.85 11.75 7.23
N ARG A 31 -34.04 10.42 7.27
CA ARG A 31 -35.34 9.77 7.00
C ARG A 31 -36.43 10.24 7.99
N ASP A 32 -36.06 10.57 9.22
CA ASP A 32 -36.97 10.93 10.32
C ASP A 32 -36.91 12.42 10.71
N GLN A 33 -36.54 13.31 9.77
CA GLN A 33 -36.31 14.75 10.00
C GLN A 33 -35.17 15.11 10.97
N GLU A 34 -34.51 14.13 11.59
CA GLU A 34 -33.25 14.37 12.29
C GLU A 34 -32.15 14.73 11.29
N LYS A 35 -31.67 15.97 11.38
CA LYS A 35 -30.57 16.48 10.56
C LYS A 35 -29.27 15.84 11.05
N ALA A 36 -28.82 14.79 10.37
CA ALA A 36 -27.48 14.27 10.61
C ALA A 36 -26.47 15.34 10.16
N LYS A 37 -25.69 15.86 11.12
CA LYS A 37 -24.65 16.86 10.86
C LYS A 37 -23.41 16.15 10.31
N ARG A 38 -22.94 16.58 9.14
CA ARG A 38 -21.66 16.15 8.59
C ARG A 38 -20.53 16.87 9.30
N ILE A 39 -19.38 16.21 9.41
CA ILE A 39 -18.18 16.83 9.96
C ILE A 39 -17.66 17.83 8.92
N LEU A 40 -17.52 19.08 9.34
CA LEU A 40 -16.88 20.12 8.56
C LEU A 40 -15.38 20.10 8.84
N PHE A 41 -14.56 20.51 7.87
CA PHE A 41 -13.12 20.59 8.05
C PHE A 41 -12.50 21.77 7.30
N GLY A 42 -11.29 22.16 7.71
CA GLY A 42 -10.45 23.15 7.04
C GLY A 42 -8.98 22.72 7.09
N HIS A 43 -8.06 23.70 7.05
CA HIS A 43 -6.61 23.45 7.14
C HIS A 43 -6.19 22.74 8.42
N GLY A 44 -6.78 23.11 9.56
CA GLY A 44 -6.45 22.55 10.87
C GLY A 44 -7.20 21.27 11.24
N GLY A 45 -7.91 20.64 10.29
CA GLY A 45 -8.78 19.50 10.56
C GLY A 45 -10.23 19.90 10.85
N PRO A 46 -10.93 19.21 11.76
CA PRO A 46 -12.36 19.41 12.00
C PRO A 46 -12.72 20.83 12.44
N LEU A 47 -13.86 21.32 11.94
CA LEU A 47 -14.46 22.61 12.30
C LEU A 47 -15.85 22.40 12.92
N THR A 48 -16.18 23.21 13.93
CA THR A 48 -17.57 23.31 14.38
C THR A 48 -18.40 24.14 13.38
N PRO A 49 -19.73 23.95 13.34
CA PRO A 49 -20.61 24.79 12.53
C PRO A 49 -20.42 26.29 12.81
N GLU A 50 -20.23 26.65 14.08
CA GLU A 50 -20.04 28.04 14.52
C GLU A 50 -18.72 28.61 14.00
N GLN A 51 -17.64 27.83 14.02
CA GLN A 51 -16.35 28.22 13.45
C GLN A 51 -16.46 28.43 11.93
N ALA A 52 -17.14 27.53 11.23
CA ALA A 52 -17.37 27.63 9.79
C ALA A 52 -18.21 28.87 9.43
N GLU A 53 -19.28 29.14 10.18
CA GLU A 53 -20.08 30.35 10.00
C GLU A 53 -19.28 31.62 10.29
N GLN A 54 -18.45 31.59 11.33
CA GLN A 54 -17.58 32.70 11.72
C GLN A 54 -16.60 33.06 10.59
N LEU A 55 -15.97 32.07 9.95
CA LEU A 55 -15.08 32.30 8.80
C LEU A 55 -15.79 33.08 7.67
N ILE A 56 -17.04 32.74 7.35
CA ILE A 56 -17.82 33.42 6.31
C ILE A 56 -18.23 34.83 6.76
N ARG A 57 -18.61 34.98 8.04
CA ARG A 57 -19.08 36.26 8.60
C ARG A 57 -17.95 37.28 8.72
N GLU A 58 -16.76 36.84 9.11
CA GLU A 58 -15.58 37.68 9.34
C GLU A 58 -14.74 37.87 8.08
N ALA A 59 -15.13 37.22 6.98
CA ALA A 59 -14.54 37.42 5.67
C ALA A 59 -14.54 38.92 5.29
N SER A 60 -13.36 39.44 4.94
CA SER A 60 -13.22 40.83 4.52
C SER A 60 -14.14 41.18 3.33
N ALA A 61 -14.51 42.46 3.18
CA ALA A 61 -15.37 42.91 2.08
C ALA A 61 -14.82 42.61 0.66
N ASN A 62 -13.52 42.30 0.55
CA ASN A 62 -12.87 41.91 -0.70
C ASN A 62 -12.67 40.38 -0.84
N THR A 63 -13.36 39.58 -0.05
CA THR A 63 -13.31 38.11 -0.13
C THR A 63 -14.31 37.59 -1.15
N TYR A 64 -13.83 36.71 -2.02
CA TYR A 64 -14.58 36.02 -3.04
C TYR A 64 -14.79 34.58 -2.60
N PHE A 65 -16.04 34.12 -2.60
CA PHE A 65 -16.39 32.76 -2.24
C PHE A 65 -16.41 31.88 -3.49
N TRP A 66 -15.76 30.73 -3.41
CA TRP A 66 -15.71 29.75 -4.49
C TRP A 66 -16.22 28.40 -3.99
N ARG A 67 -17.01 27.71 -4.81
CA ARG A 67 -17.48 26.35 -4.56
C ARG A 67 -16.52 25.39 -5.24
N LEU A 68 -15.86 24.55 -4.46
CA LEU A 68 -15.06 23.44 -4.93
C LEU A 68 -15.84 22.14 -4.77
N ILE A 69 -15.75 21.30 -5.78
CA ILE A 69 -16.21 19.92 -5.77
C ILE A 69 -15.04 19.06 -6.23
N ILE A 70 -14.67 18.07 -5.42
CA ILE A 70 -13.69 17.03 -5.78
C ILE A 70 -14.44 15.70 -5.68
N SER A 71 -14.52 14.96 -6.77
CA SER A 71 -15.17 13.66 -6.85
C SER A 71 -14.26 12.71 -7.62
N PRO A 72 -13.50 11.86 -6.93
CA PRO A 72 -12.78 10.77 -7.56
C PRO A 72 -13.74 9.82 -8.27
N ASP A 73 -13.28 9.19 -9.34
CA ASP A 73 -14.04 8.14 -10.01
C ASP A 73 -14.03 6.86 -9.14
N PRO A 74 -15.20 6.35 -8.73
CA PRO A 74 -15.27 5.16 -7.90
C PRO A 74 -14.80 3.88 -8.60
N ALA A 75 -14.67 3.85 -9.93
CA ALA A 75 -14.20 2.65 -10.64
C ALA A 75 -12.67 2.60 -10.74
N THR A 76 -12.03 3.75 -10.91
CA THR A 76 -10.61 3.87 -11.25
C THR A 76 -9.79 4.45 -10.09
N GLU A 77 -10.26 5.52 -9.46
CA GLU A 77 -9.49 6.33 -8.52
C GLU A 77 -9.79 6.04 -7.03
N ASP A 78 -11.02 5.61 -6.70
CA ASP A 78 -11.43 5.32 -5.30
C ASP A 78 -12.23 4.01 -5.16
N LYS A 79 -11.81 2.97 -5.89
CA LYS A 79 -12.52 1.67 -5.93
C LYS A 79 -12.70 1.01 -4.56
N GLU A 80 -11.70 1.14 -3.71
CA GLU A 80 -11.69 0.53 -2.36
C GLU A 80 -12.09 1.52 -1.27
N LYS A 81 -12.47 2.75 -1.64
CA LYS A 81 -12.81 3.83 -0.70
C LYS A 81 -11.67 4.15 0.30
N THR A 82 -10.43 3.94 -0.11
CA THR A 82 -9.22 4.15 0.71
C THR A 82 -8.66 5.55 0.57
N LEU A 83 -9.12 6.32 -0.44
CA LEU A 83 -8.65 7.67 -0.66
C LEU A 83 -9.14 8.59 0.47
N ASP A 84 -8.18 9.28 1.09
CA ASP A 84 -8.47 10.35 2.05
C ASP A 84 -8.82 11.62 1.29
N LEU A 85 -10.12 11.92 1.26
CA LEU A 85 -10.63 13.09 0.54
C LEU A 85 -10.34 14.40 1.27
N TRP A 86 -10.08 14.36 2.58
CA TRP A 86 -9.73 15.55 3.34
C TRP A 86 -8.30 15.96 3.01
N ASP A 87 -7.37 15.01 3.06
CA ASP A 87 -5.97 15.22 2.69
C ASP A 87 -5.86 15.69 1.24
N LEU A 88 -6.53 14.99 0.30
CA LEU A 88 -6.57 15.41 -1.11
C LEU A 88 -7.09 16.86 -1.27
N THR A 89 -8.10 17.25 -0.51
CA THR A 89 -8.64 18.61 -0.54
C THR A 89 -7.66 19.62 0.05
N GLN A 90 -7.02 19.31 1.18
CA GLN A 90 -6.03 20.16 1.83
C GLN A 90 -4.82 20.40 0.92
N GLU A 91 -4.31 19.35 0.27
CA GLU A 91 -3.22 19.45 -0.69
C GLU A 91 -3.61 20.25 -1.93
N ALA A 92 -4.85 20.09 -2.43
CA ALA A 92 -5.37 20.87 -3.54
C ALA A 92 -5.42 22.37 -3.18
N VAL A 93 -5.95 22.71 -2.01
CA VAL A 93 -6.00 24.10 -1.52
C VAL A 93 -4.58 24.64 -1.34
N LEU A 94 -3.67 23.87 -0.74
CA LEU A 94 -2.27 24.26 -0.56
C LEU A 94 -1.57 24.55 -1.90
N TRP A 95 -1.87 23.77 -2.94
CA TRP A 95 -1.37 24.08 -4.28
C TRP A 95 -1.91 25.42 -4.78
N LEU A 96 -3.20 25.70 -4.58
CA LEU A 96 -3.81 26.95 -4.98
C LEU A 96 -3.24 28.15 -4.21
N GLU A 97 -2.96 27.98 -2.92
CA GLU A 97 -2.30 28.98 -2.06
C GLU A 97 -0.92 29.34 -2.58
N LYS A 98 -0.11 28.34 -2.93
CA LYS A 98 1.21 28.54 -3.56
C LYS A 98 1.08 29.22 -4.92
N ARG A 99 0.11 28.77 -5.74
CA ARG A 99 -0.08 29.25 -7.11
C ARG A 99 -0.55 30.70 -7.18
N LEU A 100 -1.41 31.11 -6.24
CA LEU A 100 -1.95 32.47 -6.11
C LEU A 100 -1.14 33.36 -5.17
N GLY A 101 -0.07 32.83 -4.57
CA GLY A 101 0.89 33.57 -3.78
C GLY A 101 1.71 34.55 -4.64
N THR A 102 2.41 35.46 -3.99
CA THR A 102 3.29 36.44 -4.65
C THR A 102 4.62 36.48 -3.92
N ASP A 103 5.73 36.66 -4.65
CA ASP A 103 7.08 36.75 -4.09
C ASP A 103 7.48 35.57 -3.20
N GLY A 104 7.04 34.36 -3.56
CA GLY A 104 7.33 33.14 -2.80
C GLY A 104 6.54 32.98 -1.51
N ILE A 105 5.61 33.89 -1.21
CA ILE A 105 4.73 33.82 -0.04
C ILE A 105 3.39 33.21 -0.49
N PRO A 106 3.02 32.01 0.01
CA PRO A 106 1.71 31.43 -0.27
C PRO A 106 0.59 32.33 0.23
N ARG A 107 -0.50 32.37 -0.52
CA ARG A 107 -1.70 33.09 -0.13
C ARG A 107 -2.43 32.31 0.96
N ASP A 108 -2.94 32.99 1.98
CA ASP A 108 -3.88 32.38 2.92
C ASP A 108 -5.26 32.21 2.24
N ILE A 109 -5.68 30.97 2.04
CA ILE A 109 -7.01 30.63 1.51
C ILE A 109 -7.75 29.77 2.54
N PRO A 110 -8.47 30.41 3.49
CA PRO A 110 -9.36 29.67 4.37
C PRO A 110 -10.40 28.91 3.56
N PHE A 111 -10.69 27.69 3.97
CA PHE A 111 -11.72 26.89 3.34
C PHE A 111 -12.52 26.09 4.36
N ILE A 112 -13.73 25.71 3.95
CA ILE A 112 -14.65 24.87 4.72
C ILE A 112 -15.09 23.74 3.80
N GLY A 113 -14.68 22.51 4.11
CA GLY A 113 -15.04 21.30 3.38
C GLY A 113 -16.02 20.42 4.16
N ALA A 114 -16.77 19.59 3.43
CA ALA A 114 -17.55 18.50 3.97
C ALA A 114 -17.51 17.31 3.00
N GLU A 115 -17.30 16.11 3.52
CA GLU A 115 -17.38 14.88 2.75
C GLU A 115 -18.83 14.41 2.60
N HIS A 116 -19.22 14.13 1.36
CA HIS A 116 -20.54 13.66 0.99
C HIS A 116 -20.41 12.26 0.42
N GLU A 117 -21.15 11.32 1.01
CA GLU A 117 -21.35 9.99 0.46
C GLU A 117 -22.80 9.87 -0.02
N HIS A 118 -22.97 9.91 -1.34
CA HIS A 118 -24.22 9.61 -2.00
C HIS A 118 -23.94 8.41 -2.91
N THR A 119 -24.49 7.25 -2.54
CA THR A 119 -24.23 5.96 -3.20
C THR A 119 -22.72 5.63 -3.25
N ASP A 120 -22.22 5.09 -4.35
CA ASP A 120 -20.80 4.71 -4.51
C ASP A 120 -19.89 5.92 -4.80
N LYS A 121 -20.45 7.12 -4.97
CA LYS A 121 -19.71 8.32 -5.37
C LYS A 121 -19.41 9.22 -4.18
N ARG A 122 -18.29 8.95 -3.50
CA ARG A 122 -17.75 9.86 -2.48
C ARG A 122 -17.24 11.14 -3.15
N HIS A 123 -17.55 12.29 -2.55
CA HIS A 123 -17.12 13.58 -3.05
C HIS A 123 -17.04 14.61 -1.93
N ILE A 124 -16.23 15.64 -2.13
CA ILE A 124 -16.11 16.78 -1.23
C ILE A 124 -16.89 17.94 -1.83
N HIS A 125 -17.64 18.63 -0.99
CA HIS A 125 -18.06 19.99 -1.25
C HIS A 125 -17.29 20.94 -0.34
N ALA A 126 -16.66 21.96 -0.91
CA ALA A 126 -15.93 22.96 -0.15
C ALA A 126 -16.24 24.40 -0.58
N ILE A 127 -16.08 25.33 0.37
CA ILE A 127 -16.12 26.77 0.17
C ILE A 127 -14.71 27.31 0.37
N LEU A 128 -14.13 27.95 -0.65
CA LEU A 128 -12.86 28.66 -0.52
C LEU A 128 -13.13 30.16 -0.37
N LEU A 129 -12.41 30.81 0.52
CA LEU A 129 -12.49 32.23 0.82
C LEU A 129 -11.23 32.91 0.28
N ILE A 130 -11.30 33.39 -0.95
CA ILE A 130 -10.14 33.99 -1.61
C ILE A 130 -10.28 35.51 -1.56
N LYS A 131 -9.54 36.17 -0.67
CA LYS A 131 -9.43 37.64 -0.66
C LYS A 131 -8.79 38.09 -1.95
N ARG A 132 -9.33 39.07 -2.67
CA ARG A 132 -8.69 39.66 -3.87
C ARG A 132 -7.65 40.72 -3.48
N GLN A 133 -6.62 40.87 -4.29
CA GLN A 133 -5.57 41.88 -4.21
C GLN A 133 -5.60 42.73 -5.49
N GLY A 134 -5.82 44.04 -5.33
CA GLY A 134 -5.91 44.98 -6.45
C GLY A 134 -6.98 44.60 -7.49
N ARG A 135 -6.58 44.55 -8.76
CA ARG A 135 -7.45 44.25 -9.91
C ARG A 135 -7.26 42.85 -10.48
N GLU A 136 -6.55 41.97 -9.79
CA GLU A 136 -6.24 40.62 -10.30
C GLU A 136 -7.50 39.82 -10.68
N MET A 137 -7.30 38.87 -11.59
CA MET A 137 -8.25 37.80 -11.90
C MET A 137 -7.81 36.55 -11.12
N LEU A 138 -8.54 36.23 -10.05
CA LEU A 138 -8.14 35.18 -9.09
C LEU A 138 -7.93 33.81 -9.75
N ILE A 139 -8.93 33.31 -10.46
CA ILE A 139 -8.88 32.00 -11.12
C ILE A 139 -9.05 32.22 -12.61
N THR A 140 -7.98 32.03 -13.36
CA THR A 140 -7.99 32.05 -14.83
C THR A 140 -8.35 30.66 -15.37
N PRO A 141 -8.78 30.53 -16.64
CA PRO A 141 -8.97 29.21 -17.26
C PRO A 141 -7.72 28.33 -17.20
N GLN A 142 -6.54 28.94 -17.34
CA GLN A 142 -5.26 28.24 -17.22
C GLN A 142 -5.04 27.70 -15.80
N ILE A 143 -5.24 28.53 -14.75
CA ILE A 143 -5.11 28.08 -13.36
C ILE A 143 -6.11 26.96 -13.06
N LEU A 144 -7.33 27.04 -13.59
CA LEU A 144 -8.33 26.00 -13.40
C LEU A 144 -7.92 24.67 -14.03
N GLU A 145 -7.29 24.69 -15.21
CA GLU A 145 -6.82 23.49 -15.89
C GLU A 145 -5.59 22.88 -15.19
N GLU A 146 -4.64 23.71 -14.77
CA GLU A 146 -3.51 23.31 -13.93
C GLU A 146 -4.01 22.68 -12.62
N PHE A 147 -4.98 23.32 -11.95
CA PHE A 147 -5.58 22.82 -10.71
C PHE A 147 -6.19 21.43 -10.88
N ARG A 148 -6.99 21.23 -11.94
CA ARG A 148 -7.58 19.91 -12.25
C ARG A 148 -6.52 18.84 -12.47
N SER A 149 -5.47 19.19 -13.21
CA SER A 149 -4.37 18.27 -13.53
C SER A 149 -3.64 17.82 -12.27
N VAL A 150 -3.33 18.75 -11.36
CA VAL A 150 -2.64 18.44 -10.10
C VAL A 150 -3.48 17.58 -9.17
N VAL A 151 -4.78 17.87 -9.05
CA VAL A 151 -5.68 17.03 -8.22
C VAL A 151 -5.81 15.63 -8.81
N ALA A 152 -5.90 15.50 -10.13
CA ALA A 152 -5.95 14.19 -10.80
C ALA A 152 -4.63 13.42 -10.72
N GLU A 153 -3.48 14.11 -10.75
CA GLU A 153 -2.18 13.45 -10.60
C GLU A 153 -1.99 12.89 -9.19
N LYS A 154 -2.48 13.59 -8.17
CA LYS A 154 -2.40 13.14 -6.77
C LYS A 154 -3.20 11.88 -6.48
N THR A 155 -4.18 11.52 -7.32
CA THR A 155 -4.90 10.25 -7.21
C THR A 155 -4.23 9.08 -7.94
N ARG A 156 -3.26 9.33 -8.83
CA ARG A 156 -2.50 8.28 -9.54
C ARG A 156 -1.54 7.45 -8.67
N PRO A 157 -0.81 7.98 -7.67
CA PRO A 157 0.15 7.16 -6.92
C PRO A 157 -0.50 6.01 -6.13
N MET A 158 -1.80 6.09 -5.79
CA MET A 158 -2.54 4.94 -5.25
C MET A 158 -2.79 3.84 -6.30
N GLU A 159 -3.02 4.20 -7.56
CA GLU A 159 -3.17 3.24 -8.66
C GLU A 159 -1.85 2.48 -8.90
N ILE A 160 -0.71 3.17 -8.92
CA ILE A 160 0.62 2.58 -9.15
C ILE A 160 1.04 1.68 -7.98
N ALA A 161 0.84 2.13 -6.73
CA ALA A 161 1.11 1.31 -5.56
C ALA A 161 0.25 0.03 -5.55
N ARG A 162 -0.98 0.12 -6.07
CA ARG A 162 -1.87 -1.04 -6.22
C ARG A 162 -1.43 -1.97 -7.33
N GLU A 163 -1.10 -1.47 -8.53
CA GLU A 163 -0.58 -2.29 -9.63
C GLU A 163 0.63 -3.12 -9.20
N GLN A 164 1.55 -2.50 -8.43
CA GLN A 164 2.71 -3.19 -7.88
C GLN A 164 2.36 -4.28 -6.84
N LEU A 165 1.30 -4.08 -6.06
CA LEU A 165 0.80 -5.09 -5.10
C LEU A 165 0.08 -6.24 -5.82
N THR A 166 -0.84 -5.95 -6.74
CA THR A 166 -1.56 -6.99 -7.51
C THR A 166 -0.61 -7.80 -8.41
N GLY A 167 0.38 -7.15 -9.05
CA GLY A 167 1.37 -7.87 -9.83
C GLY A 167 2.24 -8.81 -8.98
N LYS A 168 2.50 -8.44 -7.72
CA LYS A 168 3.23 -9.29 -6.77
C LYS A 168 2.38 -10.47 -6.28
N GLU A 169 1.08 -10.27 -6.07
CA GLU A 169 0.13 -11.32 -5.71
C GLU A 169 -0.07 -12.33 -6.85
N GLU A 170 -0.17 -11.88 -8.10
CA GLU A 170 -0.24 -12.76 -9.28
C GLU A 170 1.03 -13.61 -9.44
N LEU A 171 2.21 -13.01 -9.24
CA LEU A 171 3.49 -13.74 -9.26
C LEU A 171 3.57 -14.78 -8.15
N ILE A 172 3.08 -14.48 -6.95
CA ILE A 172 3.01 -15.44 -5.83
C ILE A 172 2.03 -16.57 -6.18
N GLY A 173 0.87 -16.26 -6.75
CA GLY A 173 -0.12 -17.25 -7.19
C GLY A 173 0.45 -18.21 -8.24
N GLN A 174 1.17 -17.69 -9.23
CA GLN A 174 1.84 -18.51 -10.25
C GLN A 174 2.94 -19.40 -9.65
N ALA A 175 3.74 -18.88 -8.73
CA ALA A 175 4.78 -19.66 -8.06
C ALA A 175 4.19 -20.84 -7.25
N ILE A 176 3.11 -20.61 -6.51
CA ILE A 176 2.39 -21.67 -5.76
C ILE A 176 1.83 -22.73 -6.71
N GLN A 177 1.33 -22.32 -7.88
CA GLN A 177 0.75 -23.23 -8.86
C GLN A 177 1.82 -24.14 -9.50
N ILE A 178 2.98 -23.57 -9.82
CA ILE A 178 4.15 -24.32 -10.32
C ILE A 178 4.63 -25.35 -9.28
N GLU A 179 4.80 -24.94 -8.01
CA GLU A 179 5.21 -25.86 -6.94
C GLU A 179 4.21 -27.02 -6.77
N LYS A 180 2.92 -26.76 -6.95
CA LYS A 180 1.88 -27.77 -6.82
C LYS A 180 1.90 -28.77 -7.98
N GLU A 181 2.11 -28.30 -9.21
CA GLU A 181 2.26 -29.14 -10.40
C GLU A 181 3.54 -30.01 -10.33
N GLU A 182 4.65 -29.46 -9.82
CA GLU A 182 5.87 -30.23 -9.58
C GLU A 182 5.66 -31.34 -8.53
N GLN A 183 4.95 -31.06 -7.44
CA GLN A 183 4.64 -32.07 -6.43
C GLN A 183 3.72 -33.19 -6.95
N GLU A 184 2.72 -32.85 -7.78
CA GLU A 184 1.84 -33.85 -8.41
C GLU A 184 2.58 -34.73 -9.44
N GLN A 185 3.55 -34.17 -10.19
CA GLN A 185 4.41 -34.95 -11.09
C GLN A 185 5.34 -35.91 -10.33
N VAL A 186 5.90 -35.49 -9.20
CA VAL A 186 6.73 -36.37 -8.36
C VAL A 186 5.90 -37.49 -7.72
N GLN A 187 4.65 -37.24 -7.31
CA GLN A 187 3.76 -38.28 -6.81
C GLN A 187 3.29 -39.27 -7.87
N THR A 188 3.02 -38.83 -9.11
CA THR A 188 2.61 -39.72 -10.20
C THR A 188 3.74 -40.61 -10.70
N GLN A 189 5.00 -40.14 -10.66
CA GLN A 189 6.18 -40.99 -10.90
C GLN A 189 6.43 -42.00 -9.78
N ALA A 190 6.12 -41.67 -8.52
CA ALA A 190 6.23 -42.60 -7.40
C ALA A 190 5.17 -43.73 -7.46
N GLN A 191 3.99 -43.48 -8.03
CA GLN A 191 2.93 -44.48 -8.17
C GLN A 191 3.09 -45.42 -9.38
N THR A 192 3.83 -45.02 -10.42
CA THR A 192 4.13 -45.90 -11.57
C THR A 192 5.18 -46.97 -11.26
N PHE A 193 5.84 -46.92 -10.10
CA PHE A 193 6.84 -47.92 -9.69
C PHE A 193 6.29 -49.05 -8.79
N VAL A 194 5.00 -49.03 -8.43
CA VAL A 194 4.38 -50.04 -7.53
C VAL A 194 3.60 -51.13 -8.30
N GLY A 195 3.68 -51.13 -9.64
CA GLY A 195 2.93 -52.04 -10.51
C GLY A 195 3.68 -53.22 -11.12
N ALA A 196 4.93 -53.51 -10.70
CA ALA A 196 5.64 -54.71 -11.18
C ALA A 196 5.37 -55.89 -10.23
N GLN A 197 4.41 -56.74 -10.61
CA GLN A 197 4.16 -58.01 -9.94
C GLN A 197 5.43 -58.87 -9.96
N TYR A 198 5.98 -59.11 -8.78
CA TYR A 198 7.11 -59.99 -8.52
C TYR A 198 6.67 -61.44 -8.74
N ILE A 199 7.10 -62.05 -9.85
CA ILE A 199 7.03 -63.50 -10.08
C ILE A 199 8.25 -64.10 -9.37
N PRO A 200 8.09 -64.96 -8.35
CA PRO A 200 9.22 -65.60 -7.70
C PRO A 200 9.64 -66.83 -8.49
N ASP A 201 10.81 -66.78 -9.13
CA ASP A 201 11.53 -67.98 -9.57
C ASP A 201 12.61 -68.37 -8.55
N PRO A 202 12.89 -69.68 -8.41
CA PRO A 202 13.69 -70.19 -7.30
C PRO A 202 15.18 -70.22 -7.63
N ILE A 203 15.97 -69.82 -6.62
CA ILE A 203 17.32 -70.32 -6.32
C ILE A 203 18.39 -70.02 -7.38
N THR A 204 19.23 -69.02 -7.12
CA THR A 204 20.69 -69.23 -6.97
C THR A 204 21.40 -67.93 -6.56
N GLY A 205 22.15 -68.02 -5.46
CA GLY A 205 23.52 -67.54 -5.36
C GLY A 205 23.85 -66.07 -5.63
N SER A 206 24.43 -65.45 -4.60
CA SER A 206 25.48 -64.42 -4.68
C SER A 206 24.99 -62.97 -4.73
N GLY A 207 25.03 -62.35 -3.55
CA GLY A 207 24.73 -60.95 -3.32
C GLY A 207 25.71 -59.98 -3.96
N ALA A 208 25.14 -58.88 -4.47
CA ALA A 208 25.79 -57.60 -4.64
C ALA A 208 24.74 -56.52 -4.37
N MET A 209 24.76 -55.92 -3.18
CA MET A 209 23.90 -54.79 -2.85
C MET A 209 24.40 -53.53 -3.54
N VAL A 210 23.66 -53.08 -4.55
CA VAL A 210 23.80 -51.77 -5.18
C VAL A 210 23.16 -50.73 -4.25
N GLY A 211 23.93 -49.68 -3.96
CA GLY A 211 23.71 -48.75 -2.87
C GLY A 211 22.45 -47.90 -2.99
N LEU A 212 21.61 -47.99 -1.96
CA LEU A 212 20.65 -46.96 -1.59
C LEU A 212 21.41 -45.67 -1.24
N GLY A 213 21.17 -44.60 -2.01
CA GLY A 213 21.68 -43.27 -1.76
C GLY A 213 21.03 -42.67 -0.51
N ILE A 214 21.59 -42.96 0.66
CA ILE A 214 21.21 -42.29 1.90
C ILE A 214 21.79 -40.87 1.83
N SER A 215 20.92 -39.87 1.63
CA SER A 215 21.28 -38.46 1.85
C SER A 215 21.52 -38.27 3.35
N LEU A 216 22.78 -38.34 3.75
CA LEU A 216 23.20 -38.11 5.12
C LEU A 216 23.45 -36.61 5.29
N THR A 217 22.55 -35.92 5.99
CA THR A 217 22.77 -34.55 6.46
C THR A 217 23.68 -34.55 7.67
N CYS A 218 24.60 -33.57 7.76
CA CYS A 218 25.44 -33.43 8.94
C CYS A 218 24.61 -32.84 10.11
N PRO A 219 24.57 -33.47 11.29
CA PRO A 219 23.78 -32.98 12.42
C PRO A 219 24.31 -31.67 13.03
N GLU A 220 25.58 -31.32 12.79
CA GLU A 220 26.20 -30.10 13.35
C GLU A 220 26.01 -28.86 12.48
N CYS A 221 26.09 -28.98 11.15
CA CYS A 221 26.01 -27.83 10.23
C CYS A 221 24.78 -27.85 9.30
N GLY A 222 24.00 -28.93 9.27
CA GLY A 222 22.79 -29.02 8.45
C GLY A 222 23.03 -29.12 6.94
N SER A 223 24.28 -29.09 6.47
CA SER A 223 24.60 -29.21 5.05
C SER A 223 24.33 -30.62 4.53
N SER A 224 23.75 -30.69 3.33
CA SER A 224 23.21 -31.91 2.70
C SER A 224 24.27 -32.81 2.05
N THR A 225 25.56 -32.56 2.28
CA THR A 225 26.63 -33.27 1.58
C THR A 225 27.76 -33.69 2.52
N LEU A 226 27.71 -34.95 2.98
CA LEU A 226 28.89 -35.64 3.49
C LEU A 226 29.75 -36.09 2.29
N VAL A 227 30.91 -35.48 2.07
CA VAL A 227 31.69 -35.70 0.83
C VAL A 227 33.14 -36.14 1.07
N ARG A 228 33.44 -36.75 2.22
CA ARG A 228 34.74 -37.44 2.39
C ARG A 228 34.57 -38.77 3.13
N ARG A 229 34.53 -39.85 2.34
CA ARG A 229 34.65 -41.22 2.87
C ARG A 229 36.10 -41.41 3.33
N GLN A 230 36.32 -41.58 4.63
CA GLN A 230 37.64 -41.98 5.11
C GLN A 230 37.83 -43.48 4.89
N ASN A 231 36.86 -44.29 5.34
CA ASN A 231 36.86 -45.75 5.21
C ASN A 231 35.45 -46.28 4.90
N SER A 232 35.28 -47.60 4.80
CA SER A 232 34.00 -48.23 4.40
C SER A 232 32.80 -47.87 5.28
N LYS A 233 33.01 -47.39 6.51
CA LYS A 233 31.97 -47.07 7.49
C LYS A 233 32.07 -45.68 8.13
N ILE A 234 33.03 -44.83 7.72
CA ILE A 234 33.27 -43.50 8.33
C ILE A 234 33.21 -42.42 7.24
N TYR A 235 32.35 -41.42 7.48
CA TYR A 235 32.15 -40.26 6.62
C TYR A 235 32.49 -39.00 7.41
N GLU A 236 33.21 -38.07 6.80
CA GLU A 236 33.59 -36.80 7.41
C GLU A 236 32.88 -35.65 6.67
N CYS A 237 32.30 -34.73 7.43
CA CYS A 237 31.73 -33.50 6.90
C CYS A 237 32.86 -32.57 6.42
N ARG A 238 32.73 -32.01 5.21
CA ARG A 238 33.74 -31.09 4.65
C ARG A 238 33.75 -29.72 5.32
N GLU A 239 32.65 -29.30 5.93
CA GLU A 239 32.54 -27.96 6.52
C GLU A 239 33.04 -27.92 7.96
N CYS A 240 32.59 -28.85 8.81
CA CYS A 240 32.92 -28.83 10.23
C CYS A 240 33.87 -29.96 10.68
N GLY A 241 34.26 -30.88 9.79
CA GLY A 241 35.13 -32.01 10.13
C GLY A 241 34.45 -33.10 10.97
N TYR A 242 33.13 -33.04 11.13
CA TYR A 242 32.37 -34.01 11.93
C TYR A 242 32.39 -35.40 11.28
N ALA A 243 32.81 -36.42 12.05
CA ALA A 243 32.92 -37.80 11.57
C ALA A 243 31.72 -38.66 12.02
N LEU A 244 30.98 -39.19 11.06
CA LEU A 244 29.86 -40.11 11.25
C LEU A 244 30.30 -41.55 10.95
N ARG A 245 30.02 -42.46 11.88
CA ARG A 245 30.12 -43.90 11.64
C ARG A 245 28.72 -44.47 11.43
N LEU A 246 28.48 -45.11 10.28
CA LEU A 246 27.20 -45.78 10.03
C LEU A 246 26.94 -46.81 11.13
N GLY A 247 25.91 -46.56 11.95
CA GLY A 247 25.46 -47.43 13.04
C GLY A 247 25.86 -47.04 14.47
N VAL A 248 26.67 -46.00 14.72
CA VAL A 248 27.00 -45.52 16.08
C VAL A 248 27.29 -44.03 16.08
N THR A 249 26.59 -43.24 16.89
CA THR A 249 26.90 -41.83 17.16
C THR A 249 28.17 -41.74 18.01
N ILE A 250 29.30 -41.35 17.42
CA ILE A 250 30.56 -41.18 18.15
C ILE A 250 30.64 -39.73 18.64
N ARG A 251 30.64 -39.53 19.98
CA ARG A 251 30.92 -38.20 20.58
C ARG A 251 32.38 -37.82 20.37
N HIS A 252 32.62 -36.56 20.00
CA HIS A 252 33.95 -36.00 19.81
C HIS A 252 34.80 -36.05 21.09
N GLY A 253 36.03 -36.56 20.95
CA GLY A 253 37.13 -36.26 21.87
C GLY A 253 37.71 -34.87 21.53
N ARG A 254 37.72 -33.97 22.51
CA ARG A 254 38.34 -32.64 22.45
C ARG A 254 39.76 -32.72 21.88
N ARG A 255 39.99 -32.08 20.73
CA ARG A 255 41.35 -31.74 20.30
C ARG A 255 41.83 -30.58 21.17
N LYS A 256 42.70 -30.89 22.14
CA LYS A 256 43.51 -29.88 22.84
C LYS A 256 44.44 -29.24 21.81
N GLU A 257 44.29 -27.94 21.59
CA GLU A 257 45.28 -27.14 20.89
C GLU A 257 46.54 -27.06 21.76
N ALA A 258 47.62 -27.64 21.24
CA ALA A 258 48.95 -27.50 21.78
C ALA A 258 49.70 -26.41 21.00
N GLY A 259 49.87 -25.26 21.66
CA GLY A 259 51.06 -24.42 21.62
C GLY A 259 51.44 -23.69 20.32
N ARG A 260 51.63 -22.37 20.44
CA ARG A 260 52.98 -21.80 20.65
C ARG A 260 52.93 -20.29 20.84
N ALA A 261 53.35 -19.88 22.03
CA ALA A 261 53.98 -18.58 22.22
C ALA A 261 55.26 -18.51 21.36
N ARG A 262 55.45 -17.41 20.65
CA ARG A 262 56.76 -16.88 20.30
C ARG A 262 56.75 -15.37 20.48
N SER A 263 57.61 -14.96 21.39
CA SER A 263 58.16 -13.64 21.61
C SER A 263 58.69 -13.03 20.30
N LEU A 264 58.42 -11.74 20.10
CA LEU A 264 59.39 -10.64 20.00
C LEU A 264 58.63 -9.32 20.08
#